data_AF-A0A9Q3H8V0-F1
#
_entry.id   AF-A0A9Q3H8V0-F1
#
_cell.length_a   1.000
_cell.length_b   1.000
_cell.length_c   1.000
_cell.angle_alpha   90.00
_cell.angle_beta   90.00
_cell.angle_gamma   90.00
#
_symmetry.space_group_name_H-M   'P 1'
#
loop_
_entity.id
_entity.type
_entity.pdbx_description
1 polymer ?
#
loop_
_entity_poly.entity_id
_entity_poly.type
_entity_poly.pdbx_seq_one_letter_code
_entity_poly.pdbx_strand_id
1 'polypeptide(L)'
;MFSKTEDHSNDEYIYKNTYKINKLNFCSENATKFMRCVDEEIEKVETIEGKQSKRQNRIEVNPPNLSTYSLFPKSLPIDFYNPQWFNNCPVGQKTVVSDAFKVAFLPDASKYIHGIKNPDKRLSDQKFTKKYWERCTEDYDLSHKIVKEDKD
;
A
#
# COMPACT_ATOMS: atom_id res chain seq x y z
N MET A 1 -7.28 31.08 -12.88
CA MET A 1 -7.77 29.94 -13.67
C MET A 1 -7.10 28.71 -13.08
N PHE A 2 -7.72 28.07 -12.09
CA PHE A 2 -7.15 26.88 -11.47
C PHE A 2 -7.31 25.74 -12.46
N SER A 3 -6.20 25.21 -12.96
CA SER A 3 -6.17 23.97 -13.72
C SER A 3 -6.90 22.91 -12.89
N LYS A 4 -7.90 22.27 -13.50
CA LYS A 4 -8.60 21.12 -12.93
C LYS A 4 -7.52 20.09 -12.58
N THR A 5 -7.15 20.01 -11.31
CA THR A 5 -6.34 18.90 -10.81
C THR A 5 -7.20 17.67 -11.04
N GLU A 6 -6.82 16.85 -12.02
CA GLU A 6 -7.36 15.51 -12.17
C GLU A 6 -6.92 14.74 -10.93
N ASP A 7 -7.74 14.84 -9.90
CA ASP A 7 -7.59 14.10 -8.67
C ASP A 7 -7.95 12.66 -9.03
N HIS A 8 -6.93 11.87 -9.35
CA HIS A 8 -7.06 10.44 -9.60
C HIS A 8 -7.28 9.72 -8.26
N SER A 9 -8.29 10.15 -7.50
CA SER A 9 -8.90 9.29 -6.50
C SER A 9 -9.48 8.13 -7.27
N ASN A 10 -9.22 6.94 -6.77
CA ASN A 10 -9.42 5.65 -7.42
C ASN A 10 -10.92 5.27 -7.47
N ASP A 11 -11.78 6.26 -7.70
CA ASP A 11 -13.19 6.35 -7.35
C ASP A 11 -14.00 6.70 -8.62
N GLU A 12 -14.62 5.73 -9.29
CA GLU A 12 -15.57 6.01 -10.37
C GLU A 12 -16.97 6.26 -9.80
N TYR A 13 -17.54 7.45 -10.04
CA TYR A 13 -18.89 7.78 -9.56
C TYR A 13 -19.95 6.88 -10.20
N ILE A 14 -20.73 6.18 -9.38
CA ILE A 14 -21.83 5.31 -9.81
C ILE A 14 -23.15 6.10 -9.77
N TYR A 15 -23.62 6.45 -8.57
CA TYR A 15 -24.91 7.08 -8.28
C TYR A 15 -25.04 7.38 -6.77
N LYS A 16 -25.86 8.36 -6.36
CA LYS A 16 -26.14 8.68 -4.93
C LYS A 16 -24.88 8.81 -4.05
N ASN A 17 -23.92 9.63 -4.47
CA ASN A 17 -22.67 9.87 -3.72
C ASN A 17 -21.85 8.59 -3.45
N THR A 18 -21.96 7.61 -4.35
CA THR A 18 -21.31 6.31 -4.25
C THR A 18 -20.29 6.11 -5.37
N TYR A 19 -19.09 5.68 -5.02
CA TYR A 19 -17.94 5.55 -5.91
C TYR A 19 -17.42 4.11 -5.94
N LYS A 20 -16.95 3.63 -7.10
CA LYS A 20 -16.26 2.34 -7.24
C LYS A 20 -14.79 2.50 -6.97
N ILE A 21 -14.25 1.70 -6.06
CA ILE A 21 -12.80 1.61 -5.88
C ILE A 21 -12.22 0.68 -6.95
N ASN A 22 -11.38 1.21 -7.82
CA ASN A 22 -10.56 0.40 -8.73
C ASN A 22 -9.30 -0.10 -7.99
N LYS A 23 -8.81 -1.31 -8.26
CA LYS A 23 -7.56 -1.82 -7.66
C LYS A 23 -6.36 -1.27 -8.44
N LEU A 24 -5.38 -0.69 -7.75
CA LEU A 24 -4.10 -0.32 -8.36
C LEU A 24 -3.29 -1.59 -8.62
N ASN A 25 -2.89 -1.81 -9.88
CA ASN A 25 -2.17 -3.03 -10.28
C ASN A 25 -0.83 -3.20 -9.55
N PHE A 26 -0.19 -2.08 -9.22
CA PHE A 26 1.09 -2.09 -8.53
C PHE A 26 0.97 -2.19 -7.01
N CYS A 27 -0.20 -1.99 -6.41
CA CYS A 27 -0.35 -1.94 -4.96
C CYS A 27 -0.54 -3.35 -4.39
N SER A 28 0.19 -3.68 -3.32
CA SER A 28 0.06 -4.97 -2.65
C SER A 28 -1.30 -5.09 -1.96
N GLU A 29 -1.74 -6.33 -1.75
CA GLU A 29 -2.98 -6.57 -1.00
C GLU A 29 -2.83 -6.14 0.46
N ASN A 30 -1.62 -6.25 0.99
CA ASN A 30 -1.31 -5.86 2.36
C ASN A 30 -1.36 -4.34 2.54
N ALA A 31 -0.84 -3.57 1.58
CA ALA A 31 -0.98 -2.11 1.55
C ALA A 31 -2.45 -1.70 1.41
N THR A 32 -3.22 -2.37 0.56
CA THR A 32 -4.67 -2.13 0.40
C THR A 32 -5.41 -2.39 1.72
N LYS A 33 -5.11 -3.50 2.41
CA LYS A 33 -5.65 -3.81 3.75
C LYS A 33 -5.30 -2.73 4.76
N PHE A 34 -4.04 -2.27 4.78
CA PHE A 34 -3.61 -1.20 5.69
C PHE A 34 -4.44 0.08 5.49
N MET A 35 -4.57 0.56 4.24
CA MET A 35 -5.33 1.77 3.93
C MET A 35 -6.80 1.64 4.35
N ARG A 36 -7.43 0.48 4.10
CA ARG A 36 -8.79 0.20 4.56
C ARG A 36 -8.93 0.25 6.07
N CYS A 37 -8.01 -0.39 6.80
CA CYS A 37 -8.03 -0.34 8.25
C CYS A 37 -7.91 1.11 8.77
N VAL A 38 -7.11 1.96 8.11
CA VAL A 38 -6.98 3.37 8.47
C VAL A 38 -8.30 4.10 8.22
N ASP A 39 -8.93 3.90 7.06
CA ASP A 39 -10.22 4.50 6.72
C ASP A 39 -11.31 4.14 7.75
N GLU A 40 -11.40 2.85 8.12
CA GLU A 40 -12.32 2.34 9.14
C GLU A 40 -12.08 2.97 10.52
N GLU A 41 -10.84 3.20 10.92
CA GLU A 41 -10.55 3.81 12.22
C GLU A 41 -10.89 5.29 12.25
N ILE A 42 -10.60 6.02 11.18
CA ILE A 42 -10.99 7.43 11.10
C ILE A 42 -12.53 7.54 11.09
N GLU A 43 -13.26 6.61 10.47
CA GLU A 43 -14.72 6.56 10.54
C GLU A 43 -15.23 6.34 11.97
N LYS A 44 -14.62 5.43 12.74
CA LYS A 44 -14.96 5.25 14.16
C LYS A 44 -14.72 6.53 14.97
N VAL A 45 -13.60 7.21 14.74
CA VAL A 45 -13.28 8.48 15.43
C VAL A 45 -14.30 9.55 15.07
N GLU A 46 -14.64 9.73 13.79
CA GLU A 46 -15.66 10.69 13.35
C GLU A 46 -17.02 10.42 14.00
N THR A 47 -17.41 9.14 14.10
CA THR A 47 -18.65 8.70 14.74
C THR A 47 -18.66 9.04 16.23
N ILE A 48 -17.56 8.79 16.95
CA ILE A 48 -17.42 9.10 18.38
C ILE A 48 -17.48 10.62 18.62
N GLU A 49 -16.86 11.42 17.75
CA GLU A 49 -16.87 12.88 17.84
C GLU A 49 -18.20 13.52 17.43
N GLY A 50 -19.19 12.72 17.02
CA GLY A 50 -20.50 13.20 16.57
C GLY A 50 -20.45 14.02 15.29
N LYS A 51 -19.36 13.90 14.52
CA LYS A 51 -19.22 14.58 13.23
C LYS A 51 -20.10 13.87 12.20
N GLN A 52 -20.95 14.61 11.50
CA GLN A 52 -21.57 14.08 10.29
C GLN A 52 -20.46 13.79 9.28
N SER A 53 -20.24 12.51 8.99
CA SER A 53 -19.26 12.11 8.00
C SER A 53 -19.67 12.67 6.64
N LYS A 54 -18.83 13.53 6.07
CA LYS A 54 -18.95 14.00 4.68
C LYS A 54 -18.34 13.00 3.69
N ARG A 55 -17.98 11.80 4.17
CA ARG A 55 -17.37 10.77 3.34
C ARG A 55 -18.33 10.32 2.26
N GLN A 56 -17.75 10.03 1.12
CA GLN A 56 -18.48 9.44 0.01
C GLN A 56 -18.56 7.94 0.26
N ASN A 57 -19.69 7.33 -0.09
CA ASN A 57 -19.83 5.88 0.02
C ASN A 57 -18.91 5.25 -1.02
N ARG A 58 -18.05 4.33 -0.61
CA ARG A 58 -17.18 3.60 -1.53
C ARG A 58 -17.62 2.14 -1.60
N ILE A 59 -17.80 1.63 -2.80
CA ILE A 59 -18.16 0.23 -3.07
C ILE A 59 -17.01 -0.44 -3.79
N GLU A 60 -16.52 -1.53 -3.23
CA GLU A 60 -15.63 -2.43 -3.95
C GLU A 60 -16.43 -3.19 -5.02
N VAL A 61 -15.95 -3.16 -6.25
CA VAL A 61 -16.50 -3.97 -7.33
C VAL A 61 -15.90 -5.36 -7.23
N ASN A 62 -16.74 -6.39 -7.37
CA ASN A 62 -16.27 -7.77 -7.49
C ASN A 62 -16.76 -8.33 -8.84
N PRO A 63 -15.86 -8.75 -9.76
CA PRO A 63 -14.40 -8.71 -9.64
C PRO A 63 -13.84 -7.27 -9.63
N PRO A 64 -12.68 -7.03 -8.98
CA PRO A 64 -12.10 -5.70 -8.89
C PRO A 64 -11.72 -5.19 -10.29
N ASN A 65 -12.22 -4.01 -10.62
CA ASN A 65 -11.78 -3.29 -11.80
C ASN A 65 -10.33 -2.84 -11.61
N LEU A 66 -9.47 -3.17 -12.57
CA LEU A 66 -8.09 -2.71 -12.55
C LEU A 66 -8.02 -1.25 -12.97
N SER A 67 -7.33 -0.43 -12.19
CA SER A 67 -7.09 0.97 -12.53
C SER A 67 -6.19 1.08 -13.76
N THR A 68 -6.49 2.01 -14.65
CA THR A 68 -5.63 2.38 -15.79
C THR A 68 -4.48 3.30 -15.37
N TYR A 69 -4.47 3.76 -14.11
CA TYR A 69 -3.44 4.63 -13.58
C TYR A 69 -2.08 3.92 -13.54
N SER A 70 -1.14 4.42 -14.34
CA SER A 70 0.17 3.80 -14.53
C SER A 70 1.29 4.45 -13.71
N LEU A 71 1.03 5.63 -13.13
CA LEU A 71 2.00 6.31 -12.30
C LEU A 71 2.06 5.61 -10.93
N PHE A 72 3.22 5.07 -10.62
CA PHE A 72 3.49 4.48 -9.31
C PHE A 72 4.36 5.45 -8.49
N PRO A 73 4.15 5.50 -7.17
CA PRO A 73 5.08 6.19 -6.29
C PRO A 73 6.46 5.51 -6.38
N LYS A 74 7.53 6.28 -6.18
CA LYS A 74 8.91 5.80 -6.20
C LYS A 74 9.48 5.79 -4.78
N SER A 75 10.48 4.94 -4.56
CA SER A 75 11.21 4.85 -3.29
C SER A 75 10.35 4.46 -2.08
N LEU A 76 9.20 3.81 -2.29
CA LEU A 76 8.44 3.25 -1.18
C LEU A 76 9.05 1.90 -0.74
N PRO A 77 8.79 1.49 0.52
CA PRO A 77 9.09 0.15 1.00
C PRO A 77 8.57 -0.93 0.05
N ILE A 78 9.32 -2.02 -0.08
CA ILE A 78 9.04 -3.04 -1.10
C ILE A 78 7.66 -3.71 -0.94
N ASP A 79 7.23 -3.87 0.31
CA ASP A 79 5.95 -4.49 0.69
C ASP A 79 4.72 -3.62 0.38
N PHE A 80 4.93 -2.39 -0.09
CA PHE A 80 3.90 -1.59 -0.73
C PHE A 80 3.51 -2.14 -2.11
N TYR A 81 4.47 -2.67 -2.86
CA TYR A 81 4.24 -3.09 -4.23
C TYR A 81 3.74 -4.53 -4.29
N ASN A 82 2.85 -4.83 -5.22
CA ASN A 82 2.42 -6.20 -5.48
C ASN A 82 3.62 -7.05 -5.95
N PRO A 83 3.91 -8.22 -5.36
CA PRO A 83 5.06 -9.05 -5.75
C PRO A 83 5.05 -9.45 -7.23
N GLN A 84 3.89 -9.84 -7.78
CA GLN A 84 3.76 -10.21 -9.19
C GLN A 84 4.04 -9.02 -10.11
N TRP A 85 3.52 -7.84 -9.77
CA TRP A 85 3.79 -6.61 -10.54
C TRP A 85 5.27 -6.22 -10.45
N PHE A 86 5.85 -6.24 -9.25
CA PHE A 86 7.26 -5.91 -9.03
C PHE A 86 8.20 -6.87 -9.76
N ASN A 87 7.94 -8.18 -9.69
CA ASN A 87 8.77 -9.20 -10.31
C ASN A 87 8.81 -9.07 -11.83
N ASN A 88 7.70 -8.63 -12.43
CA ASN A 88 7.57 -8.36 -13.86
C ASN A 88 8.18 -7.02 -14.31
N CYS A 89 8.59 -6.14 -13.39
CA CYS A 89 9.25 -4.88 -13.75
C CYS A 89 10.67 -5.13 -14.30
N PRO A 90 11.11 -4.35 -15.31
CA PRO A 90 12.51 -4.35 -15.74
C PRO A 90 13.48 -4.06 -14.59
N VAL A 91 14.68 -4.62 -14.62
CA VAL A 91 15.69 -4.46 -13.54
C VAL A 91 15.97 -3.00 -13.19
N GLY A 92 16.15 -2.13 -14.21
CA GLY A 92 16.38 -0.69 -13.99
C GLY A 92 15.17 0.03 -13.38
N GLN A 93 13.97 -0.52 -13.54
CA GLN A 93 12.76 0.01 -12.91
C GLN A 93 12.63 -0.50 -11.48
N LYS A 94 12.96 -1.77 -11.18
CA LYS A 94 12.93 -2.32 -9.80
C LYS A 94 13.75 -1.48 -8.82
N THR A 95 14.92 -1.00 -9.24
CA THR A 95 15.81 -0.16 -8.42
C THR A 95 15.29 1.25 -8.15
N VAL A 96 14.43 1.78 -9.04
CA VAL A 96 13.83 3.12 -8.95
C VAL A 96 12.48 3.09 -8.23
N VAL A 97 11.72 2.02 -8.44
CA VAL A 97 10.37 1.83 -7.91
C VAL A 97 10.41 1.71 -6.39
N SER A 98 11.21 0.79 -5.85
CA SER A 98 11.11 0.44 -4.43
C SER A 98 12.44 0.55 -3.69
N ASP A 99 12.36 0.91 -2.42
CA ASP A 99 13.42 0.66 -1.46
C ASP A 99 13.39 -0.82 -1.06
N ALA A 100 14.12 -1.63 -1.83
CA ALA A 100 14.28 -3.06 -1.62
C ALA A 100 15.15 -3.41 -0.40
N PHE A 101 15.32 -2.50 0.57
CA PHE A 101 15.91 -2.80 1.87
C PHE A 101 15.02 -2.37 3.04
N LYS A 102 13.77 -1.93 2.78
CA LYS A 102 12.82 -1.52 3.81
C LYS A 102 11.46 -2.16 3.63
N VAL A 103 10.87 -2.58 4.75
CA VAL A 103 9.46 -3.00 4.85
C VAL A 103 8.76 -2.09 5.86
N ALA A 104 7.51 -1.75 5.60
CA ALA A 104 6.72 -0.86 6.44
C ALA A 104 5.45 -1.48 7.02
N PHE A 105 4.99 -2.59 6.45
CA PHE A 105 3.79 -3.30 6.86
C PHE A 105 4.14 -4.56 7.66
N LEU A 106 3.34 -4.84 8.69
CA LEU A 106 3.27 -6.16 9.29
C LEU A 106 2.89 -7.17 8.21
N PRO A 107 3.34 -8.44 8.30
CA PRO A 107 2.94 -9.49 7.37
C PRO A 107 1.42 -9.66 7.21
N ASP A 108 0.67 -9.21 8.22
CA ASP A 108 -0.78 -9.07 8.17
C ASP A 108 -1.16 -7.66 8.66
N ALA A 109 -1.45 -6.77 7.70
CA ALA A 109 -1.78 -5.39 7.97
C ALA A 109 -3.10 -5.19 8.73
N SER A 110 -3.99 -6.17 8.75
CA SER A 110 -5.23 -6.07 9.56
C SER A 110 -4.90 -5.88 11.05
N LYS A 111 -3.74 -6.39 11.50
CA LYS A 111 -3.29 -6.31 12.90
C LYS A 111 -2.84 -4.92 13.33
N TYR A 112 -2.78 -3.92 12.44
CA TYR A 112 -2.43 -2.56 12.84
C TYR A 112 -3.48 -1.92 13.75
N ILE A 113 -4.77 -2.25 13.62
CA ILE A 113 -5.84 -1.37 14.11
C ILE A 113 -6.80 -2.04 15.12
N HIS A 114 -6.69 -3.34 15.38
CA HIS A 114 -7.58 -4.07 16.30
C HIS A 114 -7.40 -3.80 17.81
N GLY A 115 -6.89 -2.63 18.23
CA GLY A 115 -6.63 -2.34 19.65
C GLY A 115 -5.56 -3.22 20.31
N ILE A 116 -4.98 -4.15 19.55
CA ILE A 116 -3.87 -5.00 20.00
C ILE A 116 -2.64 -4.11 20.10
N LYS A 117 -2.10 -3.98 21.31
CA LYS A 117 -0.78 -3.40 21.54
C LYS A 117 0.25 -4.30 20.85
N ASN A 118 0.56 -3.99 19.60
CA ASN A 118 1.70 -4.61 18.96
C ASN A 118 2.98 -3.95 19.53
N PRO A 119 3.82 -4.66 20.30
CA PRO A 119 5.05 -4.10 20.85
C PRO A 119 5.98 -3.57 19.75
N ASP A 120 5.83 -4.09 18.52
CA ASP A 120 6.66 -3.73 17.39
C ASP A 120 6.36 -2.36 16.80
N LYS A 121 5.20 -1.75 17.12
CA LYS A 121 4.90 -0.37 16.71
C LYS A 121 5.90 0.65 17.27
N ARG A 122 6.61 0.30 18.34
CA ARG A 122 7.64 1.16 18.98
C ARG A 122 9.05 0.85 18.49
N LEU A 123 9.22 -0.11 17.58
CA LEU A 123 10.51 -0.37 16.97
C LEU A 123 10.88 0.78 16.04
N SER A 124 12.18 1.06 15.94
CA SER A 124 12.68 1.88 14.84
C SER A 124 12.53 1.12 13.52
N ASP A 125 12.44 1.85 12.42
CA ASP A 125 12.31 1.29 11.07
C ASP A 125 13.37 0.22 10.77
N GLN A 126 14.61 0.42 11.23
CA GLN A 126 15.69 -0.56 11.07
C GLN A 126 15.40 -1.88 11.80
N LYS A 127 14.93 -1.81 13.05
CA LYS A 127 14.60 -3.00 13.85
C LYS A 127 13.35 -3.69 13.30
N PHE A 128 12.36 -2.91 12.88
CA PHE A 128 11.14 -3.42 12.25
C PHE A 128 11.47 -4.15 10.96
N THR A 129 12.25 -3.50 10.09
CA THR A 129 12.72 -4.07 8.82
C THR A 129 13.45 -5.37 9.09
N LYS A 130 14.48 -5.38 9.94
CA LYS A 130 15.23 -6.60 10.26
C LYS A 130 14.35 -7.75 10.75
N LYS A 131 13.28 -7.44 11.50
CA LYS A 131 12.36 -8.44 12.05
C LYS A 131 11.44 -9.06 10.99
N TYR A 132 10.96 -8.26 10.05
CA TYR A 132 9.89 -8.65 9.14
C TYR A 132 10.35 -8.84 7.68
N TRP A 133 11.57 -8.42 7.34
CA TRP A 133 12.12 -8.42 6.00
C TRP A 133 11.92 -9.76 5.29
N GLU A 134 12.50 -10.83 5.82
CA GLU A 134 12.49 -12.16 5.20
C GLU A 134 11.08 -12.62 4.84
N ARG A 135 10.13 -12.48 5.78
CA ARG A 135 8.73 -12.86 5.58
C ARG A 135 7.99 -11.95 4.61
N CYS A 136 8.24 -10.64 4.66
CA CYS A 136 7.58 -9.68 3.78
C CYS A 136 8.15 -9.68 2.36
N THR A 137 9.35 -10.23 2.15
CA THR A 137 10.01 -10.29 0.84
C THR A 137 10.09 -11.67 0.22
N GLU A 138 9.47 -12.69 0.82
CA GLU A 138 9.52 -14.09 0.36
C GLU A 138 9.12 -14.25 -1.12
N ASP A 139 8.10 -13.51 -1.56
CA ASP A 139 7.57 -13.58 -2.92
C ASP A 139 8.27 -12.67 -3.94
N TYR A 140 9.32 -11.92 -3.54
CA TYR A 140 9.96 -10.91 -4.38
C TYR A 140 11.26 -11.43 -5.00
N ASP A 141 11.39 -11.25 -6.32
CA ASP A 141 12.65 -11.48 -7.04
C ASP A 141 13.62 -10.31 -6.83
N LEU A 142 14.51 -10.51 -5.86
CA LEU A 142 15.56 -9.57 -5.48
C LEU A 142 16.93 -9.89 -6.11
N SER A 143 17.00 -10.76 -7.12
CA SER A 143 18.27 -11.19 -7.73
C SER A 143 19.12 -10.02 -8.24
N HIS A 144 18.46 -8.95 -8.69
CA HIS A 144 19.10 -7.72 -9.15
C HIS A 144 19.86 -6.94 -8.06
N LYS A 145 19.62 -7.23 -6.78
CA LYS A 145 20.33 -6.65 -5.62
C LYS A 145 21.48 -7.53 -5.13
N ILE A 146 21.55 -8.80 -5.55
CA ILE A 146 22.58 -9.76 -5.13
C ILE A 146 23.93 -9.49 -5.83
N VAL A 147 24.00 -8.58 -6.81
CA VAL A 147 25.25 -8.29 -7.54
C VAL A 147 26.00 -7.10 -6.94
N LYS A 148 26.83 -7.39 -5.92
CA LYS A 148 28.25 -6.97 -5.73
C LYS A 148 28.64 -7.03 -4.23
N GLU A 149 28.91 -8.22 -3.74
CA GLU A 149 30.00 -8.42 -2.76
C GLU A 149 31.10 -9.20 -3.50
N ASP A 150 32.15 -8.45 -3.82
CA ASP A 150 33.57 -8.79 -4.01
C ASP A 150 33.97 -10.05 -4.79
N LYS A 151 34.68 -9.80 -5.90
CA LYS A 151 35.96 -10.47 -6.13
C LYS A 151 37.03 -9.40 -6.09
N ASP A 152 37.77 -9.38 -4.98
CA ASP A 152 39.14 -8.85 -4.89
C ASP A 152 40.04 -9.46 -5.97
#